data_AF-A0AAV7FD67-F1
#
_entry.id   AF-A0AAV7FD67-F1
#
_cell.length_a   1.000
_cell.length_b   1.000
_cell.length_c   1.000
_cell.angle_alpha   90.00
_cell.angle_beta   90.00
_cell.angle_gamma   90.00
#
_symmetry.space_group_name_H-M   'P 1'
#
loop_
_entity.id
_entity.type
_entity.pdbx_description
1 polymer ?
#
loop_
_entity_poly.entity_id
_entity_poly.type
_entity_poly.pdbx_seq_one_letter_code
_entity_poly.pdbx_strand_id
1 'polypeptide(L)'
;MESTNLEDIFDSALNLEEKHFDEGFKDGFADGLVIGKQEGREVGLKHGFEVGEELGFYKGCVDVWTSVIHVNSDSFSARVQNNIKQMKKLIDKYPLLDPENENVQEIMEALRLKYRAITATLGVKLDYNGYPNSADEKKCDWRRLVSNLPPQASSDDSSTESSSEENDSNHTHPQR
;
A
#
# COMPACT_ATOMS: atom_id res chain seq x y z
N MET A 1 60.89 12.48 21.32
CA MET A 1 59.42 12.44 21.37
C MET A 1 58.97 12.20 19.94
N GLU A 2 58.77 10.95 19.56
CA GLU A 2 58.42 10.58 18.17
C GLU A 2 57.55 9.31 18.09
N SER A 3 57.12 8.75 19.23
CA SER A 3 56.29 7.52 19.26
C SER A 3 54.84 7.78 18.87
N THR A 4 54.26 8.91 19.29
CA THR A 4 52.81 9.18 19.14
C THR A 4 52.30 9.27 17.70
N ASN A 5 53.17 9.50 16.71
CA ASN A 5 52.79 9.63 15.30
C ASN A 5 52.71 8.27 14.60
N LEU A 6 53.42 7.26 15.11
CA LEU A 6 53.44 5.92 14.54
C LEU A 6 52.24 5.12 15.04
N GLU A 7 51.89 5.25 16.33
CA GLU A 7 50.64 4.68 16.88
C GLU A 7 49.39 5.19 16.12
N ASP A 8 49.28 6.48 15.79
CA ASP A 8 48.10 7.07 15.10
C ASP A 8 47.94 6.59 13.63
N ILE A 9 49.06 6.30 12.95
CA ILE A 9 49.07 5.76 11.58
C ILE A 9 48.64 4.29 11.55
N PHE A 10 49.10 3.47 12.50
CA PHE A 10 48.71 2.05 12.57
C PHE A 10 47.31 1.87 13.16
N ASP A 11 46.88 2.69 14.12
CA ASP A 11 45.50 2.71 14.64
C ASP A 11 44.49 3.07 13.54
N SER A 12 44.86 3.99 12.64
CA SER A 12 44.04 4.31 11.47
C SER A 12 43.89 3.14 10.49
N ALA A 13 44.93 2.30 10.34
CA ALA A 13 44.91 1.11 9.50
C ALA A 13 44.17 -0.08 10.17
N LEU A 14 44.26 -0.21 11.50
CA LEU A 14 43.55 -1.21 12.28
C LEU A 14 42.05 -0.93 12.36
N ASN A 15 41.66 0.34 12.48
CA ASN A 15 40.26 0.76 12.51
C ASN A 15 39.68 1.07 11.12
N LEU A 16 40.42 0.78 10.05
CA LEU A 16 40.00 1.08 8.68
C LEU A 16 38.79 0.24 8.26
N GLU A 17 38.75 -1.03 8.67
CA GLU A 17 37.62 -1.94 8.41
C GLU A 17 36.33 -1.43 9.07
N GLU A 18 36.40 -1.06 10.35
CA GLU A 18 35.26 -0.53 11.10
C GLU A 18 34.76 0.79 10.51
N LYS A 19 35.68 1.70 10.13
CA LYS A 19 35.33 2.96 9.46
C LYS A 19 34.60 2.72 8.13
N HIS A 20 35.12 1.84 7.28
CA HIS A 20 34.48 1.55 5.99
C HIS A 20 33.17 0.78 6.14
N PHE A 21 33.02 -0.03 7.18
CA PHE A 21 31.75 -0.65 7.53
C PHE A 21 30.71 0.40 7.90
N ASP A 22 31.07 1.33 8.79
CA ASP A 22 30.18 2.42 9.22
C ASP A 22 29.84 3.37 8.07
N GLU A 23 30.82 3.72 7.23
CA GLU A 23 30.61 4.52 6.02
C GLU A 23 29.66 3.81 5.06
N GLY A 24 29.92 2.54 4.74
CA GLY A 24 29.08 1.75 3.86
C GLY A 24 27.66 1.55 4.39
N PHE A 25 27.49 1.40 5.71
CA PHE A 25 26.18 1.32 6.34
C PHE A 25 25.44 2.66 6.25
N LYS A 26 26.10 3.79 6.58
CA LYS A 26 25.50 5.13 6.50
C LYS A 26 25.07 5.46 5.07
N ASP A 27 25.93 5.21 4.10
CA ASP A 27 25.65 5.44 2.69
C ASP A 27 24.49 4.55 2.22
N GLY A 28 24.56 3.24 2.51
CA GLY A 28 23.51 2.29 2.14
C GLY A 28 22.17 2.59 2.79
N PHE A 29 22.15 3.05 4.05
CA PHE A 29 20.94 3.45 4.75
C PHE A 29 20.33 4.72 4.14
N ALA A 30 21.16 5.74 3.87
CA ALA A 30 20.71 6.98 3.25
C ALA A 30 20.12 6.74 1.84
N ASP A 31 20.81 5.94 1.02
CA ASP A 31 20.31 5.55 -0.31
C ASP A 31 19.04 4.71 -0.20
N GLY A 32 19.00 3.76 0.74
CA GLY A 32 17.85 2.91 1.00
C GLY A 32 16.60 3.70 1.40
N LEU A 33 16.73 4.76 2.18
CA LEU A 33 15.61 5.64 2.55
C LEU A 33 15.02 6.37 1.33
N VAL A 34 15.88 6.89 0.45
CA VAL A 34 15.45 7.61 -0.76
C VAL A 34 14.75 6.67 -1.73
N ILE A 35 15.39 5.53 -2.02
CA ILE A 35 14.86 4.53 -2.95
C ILE A 35 13.58 3.92 -2.40
N GLY A 36 13.58 3.48 -1.13
CA GLY A 36 12.42 2.86 -0.50
C GLY A 36 11.19 3.79 -0.47
N LYS A 37 11.38 5.08 -0.24
CA LYS A 37 10.29 6.07 -0.31
C LYS A 37 9.71 6.21 -1.72
N GLN A 38 10.59 6.25 -2.73
CA GLN A 38 10.17 6.37 -4.12
C GLN A 38 9.45 5.11 -4.60
N GLU A 39 10.00 3.92 -4.30
CA GLU A 39 9.41 2.63 -4.64
C GLU A 39 8.06 2.44 -3.94
N GLY A 40 7.97 2.72 -2.63
CA GLY A 40 6.73 2.61 -1.87
C GLY A 40 5.62 3.49 -2.45
N ARG A 41 5.96 4.73 -2.86
CA ARG A 41 5.01 5.62 -3.54
C ARG A 41 4.57 5.06 -4.89
N GLU A 42 5.51 4.58 -5.70
CA GLU A 42 5.25 4.05 -7.02
C GLU A 42 4.34 2.81 -6.97
N VAL A 43 4.67 1.85 -6.11
CA VAL A 43 3.89 0.62 -5.89
C VAL A 43 2.51 0.94 -5.31
N GLY A 44 2.44 1.80 -4.29
CA GLY A 44 1.18 2.19 -3.66
C GLY A 44 0.22 2.87 -4.64
N LEU A 45 0.73 3.77 -5.49
CA LEU A 45 -0.10 4.43 -6.51
C LEU A 45 -0.59 3.43 -7.55
N LYS A 46 0.30 2.58 -8.10
CA LYS A 46 -0.08 1.57 -9.08
C LYS A 46 -1.17 0.65 -8.52
N HIS A 47 -0.94 0.07 -7.35
CA HIS A 47 -1.88 -0.85 -6.74
C HIS A 47 -3.21 -0.16 -6.38
N GLY A 48 -3.14 1.06 -5.83
CA GLY A 48 -4.32 1.85 -5.50
C GLY A 48 -5.19 2.15 -6.73
N PHE A 49 -4.58 2.46 -7.89
CA PHE A 49 -5.32 2.65 -9.13
C PHE A 49 -5.98 1.36 -9.63
N GLU A 50 -5.26 0.24 -9.63
CA GLU A 50 -5.80 -1.07 -10.05
C GLU A 50 -7.04 -1.47 -9.24
N VAL A 51 -6.94 -1.33 -7.91
CA VAL A 51 -8.04 -1.64 -6.98
C VAL A 51 -9.19 -0.63 -7.11
N GLY A 52 -8.87 0.66 -7.17
CA GLY A 52 -9.85 1.73 -7.27
C GLY A 52 -10.66 1.69 -8.57
N GLU A 53 -10.03 1.34 -9.69
CA GLU A 53 -10.70 1.12 -10.96
C GLU A 53 -11.71 -0.03 -10.87
N GLU A 54 -11.29 -1.18 -10.33
CA GLU A 54 -12.14 -2.36 -10.20
C GLU A 54 -13.37 -2.06 -9.33
N LEU A 55 -13.14 -1.44 -8.17
CA LEU A 55 -14.20 -1.07 -7.25
C LEU A 55 -15.16 -0.04 -7.86
N GLY A 56 -14.61 0.97 -8.56
CA GLY A 56 -15.37 1.99 -9.27
C GLY A 56 -16.24 1.40 -10.38
N PHE A 57 -15.72 0.44 -11.14
CA PHE A 57 -16.46 -0.29 -12.16
C PHE A 57 -17.66 -1.04 -11.57
N TYR A 58 -17.43 -1.80 -10.48
CA TYR A 58 -18.50 -2.50 -9.77
C TYR A 58 -19.56 -1.54 -9.23
N LYS A 59 -19.15 -0.41 -8.66
CA LYS A 59 -20.07 0.63 -8.18
C LYS A 59 -20.93 1.18 -9.31
N GLY A 60 -20.33 1.52 -10.46
CA GLY A 60 -21.05 1.99 -11.63
C GLY A 60 -22.11 0.98 -12.12
N CYS A 61 -21.77 -0.31 -12.15
CA CYS A 61 -22.73 -1.36 -12.50
C CYS A 61 -23.90 -1.42 -11.51
N VAL A 62 -23.61 -1.41 -10.21
CA VAL A 62 -24.63 -1.42 -9.15
C VAL A 62 -25.55 -0.20 -9.25
N ASP A 63 -25.01 0.98 -9.51
CA ASP A 63 -25.79 2.23 -9.64
C ASP A 63 -26.74 2.16 -10.85
N VAL A 64 -26.26 1.68 -12.00
CA VAL A 64 -27.08 1.48 -13.20
C VAL A 64 -28.19 0.45 -12.94
N TRP A 65 -27.84 -0.73 -12.42
CA TRP A 65 -28.83 -1.78 -12.15
C TRP A 65 -29.86 -1.35 -11.11
N THR A 66 -29.44 -0.63 -10.07
CA THR A 66 -30.36 -0.08 -9.06
C THR A 66 -31.31 0.94 -9.66
N SER A 67 -30.82 1.79 -10.57
CA SER A 67 -31.64 2.76 -11.29
C SER A 67 -32.69 2.07 -12.18
N VAL A 68 -32.31 1.00 -12.87
CA VAL A 68 -33.25 0.19 -13.67
C VAL A 68 -34.35 -0.43 -12.80
N ILE A 69 -34.00 -1.00 -11.64
CA ILE A 69 -34.98 -1.54 -10.67
C ILE A 69 -35.93 -0.45 -10.18
N HIS A 70 -35.42 0.76 -9.96
CA HIS A 70 -36.24 1.89 -9.48
C HIS A 70 -37.27 2.34 -10.52
N VAL A 71 -36.90 2.35 -11.81
CA VAL A 71 -37.80 2.70 -12.92
C VAL A 71 -38.78 1.57 -13.23
N ASN A 72 -38.32 0.32 -13.19
CA ASN A 72 -39.14 -0.85 -13.42
C ASN A 72 -38.74 -1.99 -12.47
N SER A 73 -39.57 -2.21 -11.44
CA SER A 73 -39.32 -3.16 -10.36
C SER A 73 -39.24 -4.61 -10.81
N ASP A 74 -39.79 -4.95 -11.97
CA ASP A 74 -39.86 -6.32 -12.50
C ASP A 74 -38.78 -6.59 -13.56
N SER A 75 -37.88 -5.63 -13.81
CA SER A 75 -36.79 -5.75 -14.80
C SER A 75 -35.85 -6.94 -14.53
N PHE A 76 -35.68 -7.32 -13.26
CA PHE A 76 -34.80 -8.40 -12.85
C PHE A 76 -35.49 -9.34 -11.87
N SER A 77 -35.09 -10.62 -11.89
CA SER A 77 -35.58 -11.60 -10.92
C SER A 77 -35.20 -11.24 -9.48
N ALA A 78 -36.00 -11.68 -8.50
CA ALA A 78 -35.72 -11.45 -7.08
C ALA A 78 -34.31 -11.92 -6.66
N ARG A 79 -33.79 -12.99 -7.28
CA ARG A 79 -32.43 -13.49 -7.08
C ARG A 79 -31.38 -12.46 -7.48
N VAL A 80 -31.53 -11.87 -8.67
CA VAL A 80 -30.61 -10.84 -9.18
C VAL A 80 -30.68 -9.57 -8.32
N GLN A 81 -31.89 -9.11 -7.98
CA GLN A 81 -32.06 -7.95 -7.11
C GLN A 81 -31.39 -8.15 -5.74
N ASN A 82 -31.50 -9.35 -5.17
CA ASN A 82 -30.83 -9.66 -3.91
C ASN A 82 -29.30 -9.67 -4.05
N ASN A 83 -28.76 -10.23 -5.14
CA ASN A 83 -27.32 -10.18 -5.42
C ASN A 83 -26.82 -8.73 -5.59
N ILE A 84 -27.56 -7.87 -6.28
CA ILE A 84 -27.22 -6.44 -6.43
C ILE A 84 -27.18 -5.75 -5.06
N LYS A 85 -28.17 -5.99 -4.20
CA LYS A 85 -28.20 -5.44 -2.82
C LYS A 85 -27.00 -5.91 -1.99
N GLN A 86 -26.61 -7.18 -2.11
CA GLN A 86 -25.44 -7.71 -1.42
C GLN A 86 -24.14 -7.10 -1.95
N MET A 87 -24.02 -6.98 -3.28
CA MET A 87 -22.87 -6.36 -3.92
C MET A 87 -22.72 -4.89 -3.49
N LYS A 88 -23.82 -4.13 -3.42
CA LYS A 88 -23.81 -2.77 -2.88
C LYS A 88 -23.26 -2.70 -1.44
N LYS A 89 -23.73 -3.59 -0.55
CA LYS A 89 -23.23 -3.66 0.83
C LYS A 89 -21.74 -3.97 0.91
N LEU A 90 -21.21 -4.80 0.02
CA LEU A 90 -19.79 -5.10 -0.04
C LEU A 90 -18.97 -3.88 -0.47
N ILE A 91 -19.46 -3.11 -1.45
CA ILE A 91 -18.84 -1.86 -1.88
C ILE A 91 -18.83 -0.84 -0.74
N ASP A 92 -19.96 -0.65 -0.05
CA ASP A 92 -20.08 0.31 1.05
C ASP A 92 -19.20 -0.08 2.26
N LYS A 93 -18.93 -1.38 2.45
CA LYS A 93 -18.06 -1.90 3.51
C LYS A 93 -16.56 -1.78 3.16
N TYR A 94 -16.22 -1.57 1.90
CA TYR A 94 -14.83 -1.64 1.45
C TYR A 94 -13.97 -0.56 2.15
N PRO A 95 -12.90 -0.94 2.87
CA PRO A 95 -12.11 -0.01 3.68
C PRO A 95 -11.12 0.78 2.81
N LEU A 96 -11.60 1.83 2.14
CA LEU A 96 -10.79 2.67 1.25
C LEU A 96 -9.60 3.36 1.93
N LEU A 97 -9.70 3.61 3.24
CA LEU A 97 -8.68 4.33 4.03
C LEU A 97 -7.80 3.40 4.87
N ASP A 98 -8.09 2.10 4.85
CA ASP A 98 -7.37 1.08 5.62
C ASP A 98 -7.01 -0.08 4.67
N PRO A 99 -5.98 0.12 3.81
CA PRO A 99 -5.58 -0.88 2.82
C PRO A 99 -4.92 -2.11 3.44
N GLU A 100 -4.48 -2.03 4.69
CA GLU A 100 -3.88 -3.15 5.45
C GLU A 100 -4.95 -4.05 6.07
N ASN A 101 -6.22 -3.70 5.93
CA ASN A 101 -7.30 -4.49 6.48
C ASN A 101 -7.33 -5.90 5.87
N GLU A 102 -7.27 -6.91 6.73
CA GLU A 102 -7.26 -8.33 6.34
C GLU A 102 -8.47 -8.72 5.47
N ASN A 103 -9.59 -8.01 5.60
CA ASN A 103 -10.81 -8.30 4.86
C ASN A 103 -10.82 -7.75 3.42
N VAL A 104 -9.86 -6.91 3.02
CA VAL A 104 -9.83 -6.28 1.68
C VAL A 104 -9.90 -7.32 0.58
N GLN A 105 -9.08 -8.37 0.69
CA GLN A 105 -9.02 -9.43 -0.31
C GLN A 105 -10.34 -10.21 -0.38
N GLU A 106 -10.88 -10.59 0.78
CA GLU A 106 -12.15 -11.32 0.86
C GLU A 106 -13.32 -10.51 0.27
N ILE A 107 -13.37 -9.19 0.54
CA ILE A 107 -14.41 -8.32 -0.02
C ILE A 107 -14.27 -8.23 -1.54
N MET A 108 -13.05 -8.06 -2.08
CA MET A 108 -12.83 -8.03 -3.54
C MET A 108 -13.21 -9.34 -4.21
N GLU A 109 -12.83 -10.48 -3.63
CA GLU A 109 -13.21 -11.79 -4.15
C GLU A 109 -14.72 -11.99 -4.14
N ALA A 110 -15.39 -11.57 -3.05
CA ALA A 110 -16.85 -11.59 -2.97
C ALA A 110 -17.49 -10.70 -4.03
N LEU A 111 -16.95 -9.50 -4.30
CA LEU A 111 -17.41 -8.61 -5.36
C LEU A 111 -17.28 -9.27 -6.74
N ARG A 112 -16.10 -9.82 -7.07
CA ARG A 112 -15.83 -10.54 -8.33
C ARG A 112 -16.77 -11.73 -8.52
N LEU A 113 -17.08 -12.47 -7.46
CA LEU A 113 -18.01 -13.60 -7.50
C LEU A 113 -19.45 -13.13 -7.74
N LYS A 114 -19.91 -12.08 -7.03
CA LYS A 114 -21.26 -11.54 -7.19
C LYS A 114 -21.47 -10.94 -8.57
N TYR A 115 -20.48 -10.20 -9.06
CA TYR A 115 -20.48 -9.64 -10.41
C TYR A 115 -20.69 -10.74 -11.47
N ARG A 116 -19.84 -11.79 -11.46
CA ARG A 116 -19.95 -12.92 -12.38
C ARG A 116 -21.31 -13.63 -12.29
N ALA A 117 -21.85 -13.79 -11.08
CA ALA A 117 -23.17 -14.40 -10.89
C ALA A 117 -24.30 -13.55 -11.49
N ILE A 118 -24.24 -12.22 -11.35
CA ILE A 118 -25.23 -11.30 -11.90
C ILE A 118 -25.14 -11.28 -13.44
N THR A 119 -23.94 -11.08 -14.01
CA THR A 119 -23.77 -11.00 -15.46
C THR A 119 -24.15 -12.30 -16.17
N ALA A 120 -23.80 -13.46 -15.58
CA ALA A 120 -24.22 -14.76 -16.09
C ALA A 120 -25.74 -14.94 -16.07
N THR A 121 -26.43 -14.42 -15.05
CA THR A 121 -27.90 -14.50 -14.95
C THR A 121 -28.59 -13.54 -15.91
N LEU A 122 -28.00 -12.37 -16.17
CA LEU A 122 -28.54 -11.35 -17.07
C LEU A 122 -28.25 -11.65 -18.55
N GLY A 123 -27.30 -12.53 -18.85
CA GLY A 123 -26.86 -12.81 -20.23
C GLY A 123 -26.19 -11.60 -20.90
N VAL A 124 -25.77 -10.61 -20.11
CA VAL A 124 -25.11 -9.40 -20.62
C VAL A 124 -23.61 -9.62 -20.63
N LYS A 125 -22.98 -9.37 -21.79
CA LYS A 125 -21.52 -9.37 -21.93
C LYS A 125 -20.96 -8.05 -21.40
N LEU A 126 -20.96 -7.89 -20.09
CA LEU A 126 -20.18 -6.87 -19.40
C LEU A 126 -18.84 -7.53 -19.04
N ASP A 127 -17.80 -7.19 -19.80
CA ASP A 127 -16.45 -7.68 -19.53
C ASP A 127 -15.71 -6.62 -18.71
N TYR A 128 -15.28 -6.99 -17.50
CA TYR A 128 -14.26 -6.24 -16.78
C TYR A 128 -12.92 -6.76 -17.26
N ASN A 129 -12.27 -6.03 -18.18
CA ASN A 129 -10.98 -6.45 -18.74
C ASN A 129 -9.80 -6.22 -17.77
N GLY A 130 -10.07 -5.62 -16.60
CA GLY A 130 -9.03 -5.23 -15.66
C GLY A 130 -8.19 -4.06 -16.14
N TYR A 131 -7.43 -3.50 -15.19
CA TYR A 131 -6.28 -2.69 -15.53
C TYR A 131 -5.34 -3.54 -16.42
N PRO A 132 -4.75 -3.00 -17.49
CA PRO A 132 -3.86 -3.76 -18.35
C PRO A 132 -2.75 -4.42 -17.51
N ASN A 133 -2.79 -5.75 -17.41
CA ASN A 133 -1.65 -6.52 -16.92
C ASN A 133 -0.42 -6.14 -17.75
N SER A 134 0.78 -6.28 -17.22
CA SER A 134 2.06 -5.82 -17.83
C SER A 134 2.27 -6.16 -19.32
N ALA A 135 1.52 -7.11 -19.88
CA ALA A 135 1.44 -7.38 -21.32
C ALA A 135 0.86 -6.22 -22.17
N ASP A 136 0.02 -5.35 -21.59
CA ASP A 136 -0.68 -4.22 -22.23
C ASP A 136 -0.18 -2.84 -21.74
N GLU A 137 1.01 -2.78 -21.12
CA GLU A 137 1.67 -1.56 -20.59
C GLU A 137 1.81 -0.43 -21.63
N LYS A 138 1.72 -0.74 -22.92
CA LYS A 138 1.88 0.24 -24.01
C LYS A 138 0.73 1.24 -24.13
N LYS A 139 -0.39 1.06 -23.42
CA LYS A 139 -1.58 1.91 -23.57
C LYS A 139 -1.79 2.92 -22.44
N CYS A 140 -1.26 2.65 -21.24
CA CYS A 140 -1.38 3.54 -20.07
C CYS A 140 0.00 3.77 -19.46
N ASP A 141 0.63 4.89 -19.84
CA ASP A 141 1.88 5.36 -19.23
C ASP A 141 1.60 5.94 -17.83
N TRP A 142 1.35 5.06 -16.88
CA TRP A 142 1.08 5.43 -15.49
C TRP A 142 2.30 6.06 -14.82
N ARG A 143 3.52 5.73 -15.28
CA ARG A 143 4.75 6.39 -14.84
C ARG A 143 4.70 7.89 -15.11
N ARG A 144 4.15 8.30 -16.24
CA ARG A 144 3.92 9.72 -16.55
C ARG A 144 2.86 10.37 -15.65
N LEU A 145 1.80 9.67 -15.27
CA LEU A 145 0.80 10.18 -14.32
C LEU A 145 1.39 10.34 -12.91
N VAL A 146 2.19 9.38 -12.45
CA VAL A 146 2.89 9.42 -11.16
C VAL A 146 3.96 10.52 -11.13
N SER A 147 4.69 10.69 -12.24
CA SER A 147 5.72 11.73 -12.41
C SER A 147 5.13 13.14 -12.40
N ASN A 148 3.87 13.31 -12.83
CA ASN A 148 3.19 14.60 -12.86
C ASN A 148 2.41 14.92 -11.58
N LEU A 149 2.34 14.00 -10.61
CA LEU A 149 1.70 14.29 -9.33
C LEU A 149 2.58 15.27 -8.54
N PRO A 150 2.03 16.37 -7.99
CA PRO A 150 2.79 17.30 -7.19
C PRO A 150 3.44 16.58 -5.99
N PRO A 151 4.65 16.98 -5.57
CA PRO A 151 5.22 16.52 -4.32
C PRO A 151 4.24 16.80 -3.19
N GLN A 152 3.82 15.76 -2.46
CA GLN A 152 3.05 15.95 -1.23
C GLN A 152 3.99 16.63 -0.22
N ALA A 153 3.56 17.74 0.36
CA ALA A 153 4.29 18.40 1.43
C ALA A 153 4.51 17.39 2.56
N SER A 154 5.77 17.24 2.98
CA SER A 154 6.14 16.42 4.14
C SER A 154 5.37 16.92 5.35
N SER A 155 4.42 16.14 5.86
CA SER A 155 4.07 16.24 7.28
C SER A 155 5.24 15.69 8.06
N ASP A 156 5.74 16.52 8.97
CA ASP A 156 6.99 16.38 9.70
C ASP A 156 7.25 14.99 10.29
N ASP A 157 8.47 14.50 10.05
CA ASP A 157 9.03 13.30 10.65
C ASP A 157 9.51 13.66 12.05
N SER A 158 8.61 13.63 13.04
CA SER A 158 8.97 13.72 14.45
C SER A 158 8.87 12.35 15.10
N SER A 159 9.84 11.47 14.81
CA SER A 159 10.15 10.35 15.68
C SER A 159 11.57 10.54 16.20
N THR A 160 11.59 11.20 17.34
CA THR A 160 12.70 11.43 18.28
C THR A 160 13.60 10.21 18.46
N GLU A 161 14.90 10.47 18.42
CA GLU A 161 15.97 9.67 19.03
C GLU A 161 15.53 9.13 20.39
N SER A 162 15.51 7.81 20.53
CA SER A 162 15.57 7.18 21.86
C SER A 162 17.03 6.83 22.10
N SER A 163 17.76 7.83 22.61
CA SER A 163 19.06 7.64 23.24
C SER A 163 18.92 6.71 24.44
N SER A 164 19.91 5.83 24.54
CA SER A 164 20.27 5.00 25.67
C SER A 164 20.25 5.79 26.98
N GLU A 165 19.45 5.37 27.96
CA GLU A 165 19.66 5.74 29.37
C GLU A 165 20.12 4.50 30.14
N GLU A 166 21.40 4.54 30.52
CA GLU A 166 22.02 3.77 31.58
C GLU A 166 21.17 3.86 32.85
N ASN A 167 20.79 2.72 33.42
CA ASN A 167 20.22 2.69 34.76
C ASN A 167 21.19 1.99 35.69
N ASP A 168 22.11 2.78 36.23
CA ASP A 168 22.99 2.39 37.31
C ASP A 168 22.38 2.85 38.65
N SER A 169 22.34 1.90 39.59
CA SER A 169 22.22 2.11 41.04
C SER A 169 20.90 2.66 41.62
N ASN A 170 20.14 1.82 42.35
CA ASN A 170 20.27 1.88 43.81
C ASN A 170 19.67 0.70 44.60
N HIS A 171 20.44 0.40 45.63
CA HIS A 171 20.25 -0.53 46.73
C HIS A 171 19.03 -0.18 47.60
N THR A 172 18.13 -1.14 47.91
CA THR A 172 17.59 -1.26 49.28
C THR A 172 16.94 -2.63 49.54
N HIS A 173 17.51 -3.37 50.48
CA HIS A 173 16.87 -4.45 51.23
C HIS A 173 15.73 -3.88 52.10
N PRO A 174 14.63 -4.61 52.41
CA PRO A 174 14.66 -5.38 53.65
C PRO A 174 13.85 -6.69 53.63
N GLN A 175 14.04 -7.43 54.71
CA GLN A 175 13.56 -8.77 55.04
C GLN A 175 12.04 -8.95 55.12
N ARG A 176 11.59 -10.17 54.84
CA ARG A 176 10.98 -11.04 55.87
C ARG A 176 11.11 -12.51 55.52
#